data_AF-A0A511V300-F1
#
_entry.id   AF-A0A511V300-F1
#
_cell.length_a   1.000
_cell.length_b   1.000
_cell.length_c   1.000
_cell.angle_alpha   90.00
_cell.angle_beta   90.00
_cell.angle_gamma   90.00
#
_symmetry.space_group_name_H-M   'P 1'
#
loop_
_entity.id
_entity.type
_entity.pdbx_description
1 polymer ?
#
loop_
_entity_poly.entity_id
_entity_poly.type
_entity_poly.pdbx_seq_one_letter_code
_entity_poly.pdbx_strand_id
1 'polypeptide(L)'
;MVNWASKISVIITNPSNTDVRSRSVTHNQHTYYKGGRNGTYTVKYAQRSKQSWDIWLRLFHWTGSCSIPPCPIPTGAETAAELKDGDVTTITNLETNKEYKAMQIEGGFYVLPSKSHLANNTAFKDEKTFTLSSLQNRAFDTELGVLVRNFKGLSIGDKITLEDEIKLIRYDKDLDETFFGFEEFGGTITEWPFNGDLTSEFTVGEKVAFKFEIVKEHSDGPFETLDYIKYGLDNNGKAPKIDKFLK
;
A
#
# COMPACT_ATOMS: atom_id res chain seq x y z
N MET A 1 19.56 -14.90 -31.12
CA MET A 1 18.64 -13.89 -31.68
C MET A 1 17.47 -13.76 -30.71
N VAL A 2 17.24 -12.58 -30.11
CA VAL A 2 16.15 -12.38 -29.14
C VAL A 2 14.82 -12.36 -29.89
N ASN A 3 13.93 -13.33 -29.62
CA ASN A 3 12.61 -13.35 -30.21
C ASN A 3 11.67 -12.47 -29.37
N TRP A 4 11.59 -11.19 -29.73
CA TRP A 4 10.78 -10.19 -29.05
C TRP A 4 9.27 -10.49 -29.06
N ALA A 5 8.81 -11.35 -29.96
CA ALA A 5 7.41 -11.77 -30.06
C ALA A 5 7.08 -13.02 -29.24
N SER A 6 8.09 -13.69 -28.65
CA SER A 6 7.85 -14.78 -27.70
C SER A 6 6.99 -14.30 -26.53
N LYS A 7 6.09 -15.16 -26.07
CA LYS A 7 5.18 -14.87 -24.96
C LYS A 7 5.39 -15.87 -23.82
N ILE A 8 5.24 -15.37 -22.60
CA ILE A 8 4.98 -16.19 -21.42
C ILE A 8 3.58 -15.88 -20.90
N SER A 9 2.93 -16.87 -20.30
CA SER A 9 1.72 -16.66 -19.52
C SER A 9 2.13 -16.50 -18.06
N VAL A 10 1.80 -15.36 -17.45
CA VAL A 10 1.99 -15.10 -16.02
C VAL A 10 0.66 -15.30 -15.31
N ILE A 11 0.67 -16.11 -14.26
CA ILE A 11 -0.49 -16.48 -13.46
C ILE A 11 -0.21 -16.06 -12.02
N ILE A 12 -1.17 -15.37 -11.40
CA ILE A 12 -1.12 -14.98 -9.99
C ILE A 12 -2.26 -15.72 -9.28
N THR A 13 -1.90 -16.55 -8.30
CA THR A 13 -2.83 -17.27 -7.44
C THR A 13 -2.89 -16.58 -6.06
N ASN A 14 -4.09 -16.30 -5.56
CA ASN A 14 -4.30 -15.64 -4.26
C ASN A 14 -4.19 -16.61 -3.06
N PRO A 15 -4.21 -16.12 -1.81
CA PRO A 15 -4.15 -16.96 -0.60
C PRO A 15 -5.31 -17.95 -0.45
N SER A 16 -6.39 -17.77 -1.21
CA SER A 16 -7.54 -18.70 -1.26
C SER A 16 -7.38 -19.77 -2.35
N ASN A 17 -6.17 -19.90 -2.91
CA ASN A 17 -5.84 -20.81 -4.00
C ASN A 17 -6.65 -20.60 -5.29
N THR A 18 -7.06 -19.35 -5.55
CA THR A 18 -7.77 -18.96 -6.77
C THR A 18 -6.85 -18.17 -7.70
N ASP A 19 -6.83 -18.52 -8.99
CA ASP A 19 -6.10 -17.75 -10.00
C ASP A 19 -6.83 -16.42 -10.26
N VAL A 20 -6.24 -15.33 -9.75
CA VAL A 20 -6.81 -13.98 -9.79
C VAL A 20 -6.31 -13.14 -10.96
N ARG A 21 -5.23 -13.59 -11.62
CA ARG A 21 -4.72 -12.98 -12.85
C ARG A 21 -4.12 -14.07 -13.73
N SER A 22 -4.42 -14.02 -15.01
CA SER A 22 -3.75 -14.81 -16.05
C SER A 22 -3.58 -13.94 -17.29
N ARG A 23 -2.34 -13.56 -17.60
CA ARG A 23 -2.02 -12.67 -18.73
C ARG A 23 -0.85 -13.22 -19.53
N SER A 24 -0.96 -13.19 -20.85
CA SER A 24 0.18 -13.41 -21.74
C SER A 24 0.92 -12.10 -21.97
N VAL A 25 2.24 -12.09 -21.71
CA VAL A 25 3.11 -10.91 -21.83
C VAL A 25 4.30 -11.21 -22.74
N THR A 26 4.74 -10.21 -23.49
CA THR A 26 5.99 -10.23 -24.27
C THR A 26 7.12 -9.52 -23.53
N HIS A 27 8.28 -9.36 -24.17
CA HIS A 27 9.40 -8.60 -23.61
C HIS A 27 8.98 -7.19 -23.14
N ASN A 28 9.44 -6.79 -21.95
CA ASN A 28 9.13 -5.52 -21.25
C ASN A 28 7.64 -5.25 -20.98
N GLN A 29 6.75 -6.23 -21.14
CA GLN A 29 5.38 -6.12 -20.67
C GLN A 29 5.25 -6.69 -19.25
N HIS A 30 4.45 -6.02 -18.42
CA HIS A 30 4.19 -6.42 -17.05
C HIS A 30 2.73 -6.83 -16.88
N THR A 31 2.45 -7.67 -15.89
CA THR A 31 1.10 -7.82 -15.34
C THR A 31 1.16 -7.48 -13.87
N TYR A 32 0.09 -6.89 -13.36
CA TYR A 32 -0.05 -6.60 -11.96
C TYR A 32 -1.39 -7.17 -11.46
N TYR A 33 -1.45 -7.39 -10.16
CA TYR A 33 -2.67 -7.72 -9.45
C TYR A 33 -2.62 -6.97 -8.12
N LYS A 34 -3.67 -6.21 -7.84
CA LYS A 34 -3.82 -5.55 -6.55
C LYS A 34 -4.44 -6.55 -5.59
N GLY A 35 -3.63 -7.02 -4.64
CA GLY A 35 -4.10 -7.88 -3.56
C GLY A 35 -5.04 -7.11 -2.64
N GLY A 36 -6.08 -7.78 -2.17
CA GLY A 36 -6.99 -7.26 -1.16
C GLY A 36 -7.14 -8.18 0.05
N ARG A 37 -6.30 -9.20 0.15
CA ARG A 37 -6.26 -10.15 1.26
C ARG A 37 -4.81 -10.39 1.66
N ASN A 38 -4.52 -10.37 2.95
CA ASN A 38 -3.22 -10.77 3.48
C ASN A 38 -3.02 -12.28 3.32
N GLY A 39 -1.76 -12.70 3.10
CA GLY A 39 -1.37 -14.11 2.99
C GLY A 39 -0.47 -14.40 1.80
N THR A 40 -0.25 -15.70 1.52
CA THR A 40 0.68 -16.14 0.47
C THR A 40 0.06 -16.04 -0.92
N TYR A 41 0.68 -15.24 -1.78
CA TYR A 41 0.40 -15.21 -3.21
C TYR A 41 1.44 -16.05 -3.96
N THR A 42 1.00 -16.83 -4.94
CA THR A 42 1.90 -17.61 -5.80
C THR A 42 1.93 -16.99 -7.19
N VAL A 43 3.12 -16.63 -7.67
CA VAL A 43 3.33 -16.20 -9.06
C VAL A 43 3.94 -17.36 -9.84
N LYS A 44 3.26 -17.79 -10.89
CA LYS A 44 3.71 -18.85 -11.80
C LYS A 44 3.86 -18.25 -13.19
N TYR A 45 4.78 -18.80 -13.98
CA TYR A 45 4.81 -18.52 -15.40
C TYR A 45 4.88 -19.82 -16.19
N ALA A 46 4.24 -19.82 -17.36
CA ALA A 46 4.28 -20.90 -18.31
C ALA A 46 4.85 -20.39 -19.64
N GLN A 47 5.74 -21.17 -20.24
CA GLN A 47 6.34 -20.87 -21.53
C GLN A 47 6.25 -22.08 -22.46
N ARG A 48 6.13 -21.81 -23.77
CA ARG A 48 6.15 -22.85 -24.80
C ARG A 48 7.44 -22.87 -25.62
N SER A 49 8.25 -21.80 -25.53
CA SER A 49 9.52 -21.69 -26.25
C SER A 49 10.69 -22.17 -25.39
N LYS A 50 11.81 -22.51 -26.04
CA LYS A 50 13.09 -22.84 -25.39
C LYS A 50 13.88 -21.59 -24.95
N GLN A 51 13.26 -20.41 -24.99
CA GLN A 51 13.90 -19.14 -24.65
C GLN A 51 13.90 -18.97 -23.12
N SER A 52 15.02 -18.55 -22.55
CA SER A 52 15.10 -18.18 -21.14
C SER A 52 14.56 -16.76 -20.92
N TRP A 53 13.91 -16.54 -19.78
CA TRP A 53 13.34 -15.25 -19.38
C TRP A 53 13.89 -14.83 -18.03
N ASP A 54 14.30 -13.56 -17.93
CA ASP A 54 14.54 -12.90 -16.64
C ASP A 54 13.22 -12.32 -16.15
N ILE A 55 12.71 -12.87 -15.05
CA ILE A 55 11.43 -12.46 -14.48
C ILE A 55 11.68 -11.62 -13.24
N TRP A 56 11.20 -10.39 -13.30
CA TRP A 56 11.26 -9.45 -12.20
C TRP A 56 9.91 -9.42 -11.50
N LEU A 57 9.91 -9.72 -10.19
CA LEU A 57 8.74 -9.59 -9.34
C LEU A 57 8.89 -8.33 -8.49
N ARG A 58 7.90 -7.44 -8.57
CA ARG A 58 7.77 -6.32 -7.65
C ARG A 58 6.53 -6.52 -6.81
N LEU A 59 6.73 -6.69 -5.51
CA LEU A 59 5.65 -6.62 -4.52
C LEU A 59 5.54 -5.17 -4.05
N PHE A 60 4.32 -4.62 -4.07
CA PHE A 60 4.04 -3.29 -3.53
C PHE A 60 3.00 -3.45 -2.43
N HIS A 61 3.36 -3.07 -1.21
CA HIS A 61 2.44 -3.01 -0.08
C HIS A 61 2.27 -1.55 0.30
N TRP A 62 1.03 -1.06 0.36
CA TRP A 62 0.69 0.33 0.67
C TRP A 62 0.84 0.64 2.18
N THR A 63 1.81 0.01 2.84
CA THR A 63 2.42 0.54 4.06
C THR A 63 3.62 1.34 3.61
N GLY A 64 3.85 2.51 4.19
CA GLY A 64 4.98 3.40 3.88
C GLY A 64 6.37 2.83 4.28
N SER A 65 6.61 1.57 3.99
CA SER A 65 7.79 0.80 4.29
C SER A 65 7.97 -0.32 3.26
N CYS A 66 7.74 -0.05 1.97
CA CYS A 66 8.36 -0.85 0.90
C CYS A 66 8.32 -0.15 -0.46
N SER A 67 9.00 0.99 -0.55
CA SER A 67 9.39 1.55 -1.85
C SER A 67 10.68 0.88 -2.38
N ILE A 68 11.37 0.07 -1.57
CA ILE A 68 12.64 -0.58 -1.92
C ILE A 68 12.66 -2.01 -1.34
N PRO A 69 12.92 -3.05 -2.14
CA PRO A 69 13.17 -4.40 -1.64
C PRO A 69 14.53 -4.49 -0.92
N PRO A 70 14.64 -5.22 0.21
CA PRO A 70 13.71 -6.26 0.66
C PRO A 70 12.82 -5.88 1.85
N CYS A 71 11.59 -6.41 1.83
CA CYS A 71 10.66 -6.40 2.97
C CYS A 71 11.34 -6.99 4.23
N PRO A 72 11.11 -6.43 5.42
CA PRO A 72 11.68 -6.96 6.64
C PRO A 72 11.18 -8.40 6.91
N ILE A 73 12.12 -9.30 7.19
CA ILE A 73 11.85 -10.71 7.52
C ILE A 73 11.97 -10.87 9.05
N PRO A 74 11.15 -11.70 9.71
CA PRO A 74 11.36 -12.06 11.11
C PRO A 74 12.79 -12.56 11.34
N THR A 75 13.49 -12.02 12.34
CA THR A 75 14.80 -12.54 12.74
C THR A 75 14.64 -13.56 13.85
N GLY A 76 14.75 -14.85 13.49
CA GLY A 76 14.63 -15.98 14.41
C GLY A 76 14.24 -17.27 13.69
N ALA A 77 14.48 -18.42 14.31
CA ALA A 77 14.10 -19.74 13.79
C ALA A 77 12.58 -19.99 13.80
N GLU A 78 11.79 -19.04 14.29
CA GLU A 78 10.34 -19.08 14.25
C GLU A 78 9.88 -18.68 12.86
N THR A 79 9.47 -19.66 12.06
CA THR A 79 8.78 -19.39 10.81
C THR A 79 7.52 -18.57 11.12
N ALA A 80 7.11 -17.66 10.22
CA ALA A 80 5.86 -16.88 10.36
C ALA A 80 4.58 -17.73 10.59
N ALA A 81 4.69 -19.05 10.51
CA ALA A 81 3.65 -20.03 10.81
C ALA A 81 3.39 -20.27 12.31
N GLU A 82 4.28 -19.84 13.23
CA GLU A 82 4.14 -20.12 14.68
C GLU A 82 3.57 -18.94 15.48
N LEU A 83 3.72 -17.73 14.97
CA LEU A 83 3.22 -16.52 15.61
C LEU A 83 1.70 -16.38 15.39
N LYS A 84 1.00 -15.87 16.41
CA LYS A 84 -0.44 -15.60 16.40
C LYS A 84 -0.71 -14.10 16.32
N ASP A 85 -1.91 -13.75 15.87
CA ASP A 85 -2.36 -12.37 15.88
C ASP A 85 -2.27 -11.74 17.28
N GLY A 86 -1.64 -10.57 17.35
CA GLY A 86 -1.30 -9.85 18.57
C GLY A 86 0.12 -10.12 19.10
N ASP A 87 0.81 -11.15 18.62
CA ASP A 87 2.17 -11.45 19.07
C ASP A 87 3.16 -10.38 18.61
N VAL A 88 4.07 -10.00 19.49
CA VAL A 88 5.13 -9.02 19.20
C VAL A 88 6.44 -9.75 18.97
N THR A 89 7.02 -9.57 17.79
CA THR A 89 8.31 -10.14 17.40
C THR A 89 9.30 -9.06 16.96
N THR A 90 10.54 -9.47 16.69
CA THR A 90 11.55 -8.62 16.06
C THR A 90 11.60 -8.93 14.57
N ILE A 91 11.53 -7.89 13.73
CA ILE A 91 11.76 -7.98 12.29
C ILE A 91 13.00 -7.16 11.92
N THR A 92 13.72 -7.58 10.89
CA THR A 92 14.93 -6.87 10.43
C THR A 92 14.75 -6.33 9.03
N ASN A 93 14.98 -5.03 8.85
CA ASN A 93 15.13 -4.44 7.53
C ASN A 93 16.49 -4.88 6.94
N LEU A 94 16.43 -5.61 5.83
CA LEU A 94 17.60 -6.26 5.24
C LEU A 94 18.57 -5.30 4.52
N GLU A 95 18.16 -4.07 4.23
CA GLU A 95 19.05 -3.05 3.64
C GLU A 95 19.89 -2.35 4.71
N THR A 96 19.25 -2.02 5.83
CA THR A 96 19.84 -1.24 6.91
C THR A 96 20.38 -2.09 8.05
N ASN A 97 20.04 -3.39 8.07
CA ASN A 97 20.21 -4.30 9.20
C ASN A 97 19.60 -3.78 10.51
N LYS A 98 18.64 -2.85 10.41
CA LYS A 98 17.95 -2.30 11.57
C LYS A 98 16.83 -3.23 12.00
N GLU A 99 16.78 -3.51 13.29
CA GLU A 99 15.74 -4.30 13.91
C GLU A 99 14.59 -3.42 14.42
N TYR A 100 13.37 -3.93 14.32
CA TYR A 100 12.15 -3.27 14.78
C TYR A 100 11.30 -4.25 15.57
N LYS A 101 10.61 -3.76 16.60
CA LYS A 101 9.49 -4.50 17.18
C LYS A 101 8.28 -4.36 16.26
N ALA A 102 7.65 -5.48 15.95
CA ALA A 102 6.47 -5.52 15.12
C ALA A 102 5.44 -6.47 15.72
N MET A 103 4.17 -6.13 15.53
CA MET A 103 3.03 -6.96 15.92
C MET A 103 2.53 -7.72 14.70
N GLN A 104 2.26 -9.02 14.86
CA GLN A 104 1.60 -9.79 13.82
C GLN A 104 0.09 -9.57 13.89
N ILE A 105 -0.52 -9.27 12.74
CA ILE A 105 -1.98 -9.17 12.59
C ILE A 105 -2.37 -9.70 11.22
N GLU A 106 -3.31 -10.64 11.18
CA GLU A 106 -3.88 -11.24 9.97
C GLU A 106 -2.79 -11.73 9.00
N GLY A 107 -1.70 -12.31 9.53
CA GLY A 107 -0.57 -12.79 8.75
C GLY A 107 0.38 -11.72 8.19
N GLY A 108 0.19 -10.44 8.55
CA GLY A 108 1.10 -9.33 8.28
C GLY A 108 1.88 -8.88 9.52
N PHE A 109 3.00 -8.19 9.33
CA PHE A 109 3.78 -7.59 10.42
C PHE A 109 3.73 -6.06 10.36
N TYR A 110 3.38 -5.46 11.50
CA TYR A 110 3.18 -4.02 11.63
C TYR A 110 4.16 -3.46 12.65
N VAL A 111 5.04 -2.55 12.21
CA VAL A 111 6.04 -1.93 13.07
C VAL A 111 5.36 -1.15 14.18
N LEU A 112 5.74 -1.45 15.43
CA LEU A 112 5.28 -0.71 16.59
C LEU A 112 5.99 0.67 16.63
N PRO A 113 5.25 1.78 16.78
CA PRO A 113 5.85 3.09 16.92
C PRO A 113 6.77 3.18 18.14
N SER A 114 7.82 3.99 18.04
CA SER A 114 8.68 4.35 19.15
C SER A 114 7.91 5.16 20.20
N LYS A 115 8.43 5.16 21.44
CA LYS A 115 7.86 5.98 22.52
C LYS A 115 7.88 7.47 22.17
N SER A 116 8.92 7.93 21.46
CA SER A 116 9.06 9.33 21.05
C SER A 116 8.03 9.74 19.99
N HIS A 117 7.65 8.82 19.09
CA HIS A 117 6.55 9.03 18.14
C HIS A 117 5.21 9.19 18.87
N LEU A 118 4.94 8.33 19.85
CA LEU A 118 3.70 8.36 20.64
C LEU A 118 3.63 9.55 21.62
N ALA A 119 4.78 10.08 22.06
CA ALA A 119 4.84 11.17 23.03
C ALA A 119 4.30 12.52 22.52
N ASN A 120 4.06 12.66 21.20
CA ASN A 120 3.63 13.91 20.56
C ASN A 120 2.13 13.92 20.15
N ASN A 121 1.28 13.20 20.88
CA ASN A 121 -0.16 13.12 20.62
C ASN A 121 -0.98 14.24 21.27
N THR A 122 -0.57 15.51 21.09
CA THR A 122 -1.48 16.61 21.40
C THR A 122 -2.54 16.67 20.30
N ALA A 123 -3.76 16.22 20.63
CA ALA A 123 -4.90 16.23 19.72
C ALA A 123 -5.19 17.65 19.19
N PHE A 124 -5.60 17.74 17.93
CA PHE A 124 -6.06 19.02 17.37
C PHE A 124 -7.42 19.42 17.95
N LYS A 125 -7.65 20.72 18.08
CA LYS A 125 -8.96 21.27 18.48
C LYS A 125 -9.89 21.53 17.29
N ASP A 126 -9.36 21.56 16.06
CA ASP A 126 -10.07 21.95 14.83
C ASP A 126 -9.75 20.99 13.66
N GLU A 127 -10.64 20.94 12.66
CA GLU A 127 -10.47 20.17 11.41
C GLU A 127 -9.16 20.58 10.70
N LYS A 128 -8.34 19.59 10.35
CA LYS A 128 -7.01 19.81 9.77
C LYS A 128 -7.00 19.49 8.29
N THR A 129 -6.35 20.37 7.53
CA THR A 129 -6.06 20.16 6.11
C THR A 129 -4.60 19.75 5.96
N PHE A 130 -4.35 18.71 5.16
CA PHE A 130 -3.02 18.17 4.87
C PHE A 130 -2.84 18.00 3.36
N THR A 131 -1.63 18.16 2.86
CA THR A 131 -1.19 17.49 1.62
C THR A 131 -0.87 16.02 1.92
N LEU A 132 -0.82 15.15 0.90
CA LEU A 132 -0.44 13.74 1.09
C LEU A 132 0.93 13.63 1.78
N SER A 133 1.92 14.39 1.30
CA SER A 133 3.27 14.42 1.87
C SER A 133 3.27 14.84 3.35
N SER A 134 2.49 15.86 3.72
CA SER A 134 2.41 16.31 5.12
C SER A 134 1.69 15.32 6.04
N LEU A 135 0.69 14.59 5.52
CA LEU A 135 0.01 13.51 6.23
C LEU A 135 0.94 12.30 6.42
N GLN A 136 1.70 11.91 5.41
CA GLN A 136 2.70 10.85 5.53
C GLN A 136 3.79 11.21 6.55
N ASN A 137 4.22 12.46 6.61
CA ASN A 137 5.17 12.92 7.64
C ASN A 137 4.61 12.78 9.08
N ARG A 138 3.28 12.75 9.26
CA ARG A 138 2.66 12.41 10.56
C ARG A 138 2.82 10.93 10.91
N ALA A 139 2.81 10.06 9.91
CA ALA A 139 3.06 8.64 10.08
C ALA A 139 4.56 8.30 10.15
N PHE A 140 5.46 9.25 9.89
CA PHE A 140 6.90 8.99 9.91
C PHE A 140 7.47 9.01 11.33
N ASP A 141 7.96 7.85 11.77
CA ASP A 141 8.68 7.69 13.02
C ASP A 141 10.17 8.00 12.77
N THR A 142 10.63 9.14 13.28
CA THR A 142 12.00 9.61 13.07
C THR A 142 13.05 8.78 13.81
N GLU A 143 12.70 8.19 14.96
CA GLU A 143 13.61 7.33 15.72
C GLU A 143 13.83 6.00 14.99
N LEU A 144 12.75 5.45 14.42
CA LEU A 144 12.80 4.21 13.65
C LEU A 144 13.23 4.45 12.19
N GLY A 145 13.02 5.65 11.64
CA GLY A 145 13.31 5.99 10.25
C GLY A 145 12.36 5.33 9.26
N VAL A 146 11.11 5.04 9.67
CA VAL A 146 10.11 4.32 8.86
C VAL A 146 8.72 4.91 9.07
N LEU A 147 7.81 4.74 8.10
CA LEU A 147 6.39 5.05 8.32
C LEU A 147 5.75 3.94 9.16
N VAL A 148 4.97 4.33 10.16
CA VAL A 148 4.23 3.44 11.07
C VAL A 148 2.73 3.64 10.90
N ARG A 149 1.92 2.69 11.38
CA ARG A 149 0.45 2.77 11.36
C ARG A 149 -0.11 3.56 12.53
N ASN A 150 0.39 4.78 12.66
CA ASN A 150 -0.02 5.75 13.67
C ASN A 150 0.37 7.16 13.21
N PHE A 151 -0.59 8.06 13.14
CA PHE A 151 -0.41 9.45 12.74
C PHE A 151 -0.24 10.33 13.99
N LYS A 152 0.93 10.96 14.15
CA LYS A 152 1.19 11.89 15.26
C LYS A 152 0.12 12.98 15.36
N GLY A 153 -0.52 13.09 16.51
CA GLY A 153 -1.51 14.12 16.82
C GLY A 153 -2.89 13.89 16.20
N LEU A 154 -3.13 12.72 15.60
CA LEU A 154 -4.46 12.28 15.21
C LEU A 154 -4.88 11.07 16.06
N SER A 155 -6.17 10.80 16.08
CA SER A 155 -6.76 9.66 16.77
C SER A 155 -7.91 9.09 15.94
N ILE A 156 -8.24 7.83 16.20
CA ILE A 156 -9.41 7.18 15.60
C ILE A 156 -10.66 8.04 15.83
N GLY A 157 -11.42 8.27 14.76
CA GLY A 157 -12.60 9.14 14.71
C GLY A 157 -12.31 10.57 14.25
N ASP A 158 -11.05 10.99 14.18
CA ASP A 158 -10.70 12.31 13.65
C ASP A 158 -11.01 12.38 12.15
N LYS A 159 -11.57 13.52 11.75
CA LYS A 159 -11.83 13.84 10.34
C LYS A 159 -10.80 14.82 9.84
N ILE A 160 -10.25 14.53 8.66
CA ILE A 160 -9.23 15.36 8.02
C ILE A 160 -9.66 15.71 6.60
N THR A 161 -9.20 16.88 6.13
CA THR A 161 -9.22 17.20 4.70
C THR A 161 -7.82 16.91 4.13
N LEU A 162 -7.73 16.13 3.06
CA LEU A 162 -6.54 16.06 2.20
C LEU A 162 -6.76 17.00 1.02
N GLU A 163 -6.03 18.11 0.96
CA GLU A 163 -6.06 19.04 -0.17
C GLU A 163 -4.68 19.04 -0.84
N ASP A 164 -4.64 18.63 -2.11
CA ASP A 164 -3.37 18.46 -2.84
C ASP A 164 -3.54 18.72 -4.34
N GLU A 165 -2.43 18.94 -5.04
CA GLU A 165 -2.40 19.13 -6.49
C GLU A 165 -2.28 17.78 -7.20
N ILE A 166 -3.12 17.55 -8.21
CA ILE A 166 -3.07 16.34 -9.04
C ILE A 166 -1.82 16.39 -9.92
N LYS A 167 -0.85 15.52 -9.65
CA LYS A 167 0.39 15.38 -10.44
C LYS A 167 0.25 14.42 -11.62
N LEU A 168 -0.71 13.50 -11.55
CA LEU A 168 -1.01 12.54 -12.62
C LEU A 168 -2.48 12.15 -12.58
N ILE A 169 -3.10 11.96 -13.75
CA ILE A 169 -4.42 11.34 -13.85
C ILE A 169 -4.42 10.36 -15.01
N ARG A 170 -4.91 9.14 -14.77
CA ARG A 170 -5.04 8.12 -15.82
C ARG A 170 -6.20 7.19 -15.55
N TYR A 171 -6.96 6.84 -16.59
CA TYR A 171 -7.99 5.83 -16.53
C TYR A 171 -7.44 4.46 -16.96
N ASP A 172 -7.74 3.42 -16.18
CA ASP A 172 -7.52 2.03 -16.56
C ASP A 172 -8.88 1.37 -16.87
N LYS A 173 -9.10 1.09 -18.15
CA LYS A 173 -10.34 0.50 -18.65
C LYS A 173 -10.55 -0.96 -18.19
N ASP A 174 -9.47 -1.71 -17.94
CA ASP A 174 -9.60 -3.11 -17.51
C ASP A 174 -10.09 -3.20 -16.06
N LEU A 175 -9.73 -2.20 -15.25
CA LEU A 175 -10.16 -2.10 -13.85
C LEU A 175 -11.42 -1.26 -13.66
N ASP A 176 -11.75 -0.41 -14.63
CA ASP A 176 -12.75 0.65 -14.50
C ASP A 176 -12.42 1.59 -13.32
N GLU A 177 -11.18 2.09 -13.30
CA GLU A 177 -10.64 2.93 -12.23
C GLU A 177 -9.83 4.10 -12.81
N THR A 178 -10.00 5.29 -12.24
CA THR A 178 -9.16 6.46 -12.48
C THR A 178 -8.17 6.65 -11.33
N PHE A 179 -6.89 6.73 -11.66
CA PHE A 179 -5.78 6.87 -10.73
C PHE A 179 -5.38 8.34 -10.62
N PHE A 180 -5.45 8.89 -9.41
CA PHE A 180 -5.01 10.24 -9.07
C PHE A 180 -3.62 10.19 -8.46
N GLY A 181 -2.66 10.84 -9.09
CA GLY A 181 -1.28 10.92 -8.65
C GLY A 181 -1.04 12.10 -7.72
N PHE A 182 -0.48 11.85 -6.55
CA PHE A 182 -0.07 12.88 -5.58
C PHE A 182 1.40 12.73 -5.21
N GLU A 183 2.06 13.84 -4.88
CA GLU A 183 3.44 13.82 -4.44
C GLU A 183 3.54 13.33 -2.98
N GLU A 184 4.38 12.33 -2.77
CA GLU A 184 4.66 11.73 -1.47
C GLU A 184 5.74 12.48 -0.69
N PHE A 185 5.84 12.12 0.58
CA PHE A 185 7.05 12.35 1.34
C PHE A 185 8.24 11.67 0.66
N GLY A 186 9.19 12.47 0.16
CA GLY A 186 10.35 11.99 -0.61
C GLY A 186 10.29 12.28 -2.11
N GLY A 187 9.21 12.89 -2.62
CA GLY A 187 9.12 13.41 -4.00
C GLY A 187 8.73 12.39 -5.06
N THR A 188 8.36 11.17 -4.68
CA THR A 188 7.75 10.18 -5.58
C THR A 188 6.27 10.47 -5.78
N ILE A 189 5.71 10.03 -6.92
CA ILE A 189 4.26 10.11 -7.15
C ILE A 189 3.63 8.80 -6.70
N THR A 190 2.54 8.93 -5.95
CA THR A 190 1.67 7.84 -5.58
C THR A 190 0.31 7.97 -6.21
N GLU A 191 -0.25 6.83 -6.60
CA GLU A 191 -1.53 6.79 -7.28
C GLU A 191 -2.65 6.27 -6.36
N TRP A 192 -3.71 7.06 -6.24
CA TRP A 192 -4.92 6.72 -5.50
C TRP A 192 -6.07 6.48 -6.49
N PRO A 193 -6.52 5.22 -6.66
CA PRO A 193 -7.59 4.91 -7.59
C PRO A 193 -8.99 5.21 -7.02
N PHE A 194 -9.86 5.75 -7.86
CA PHE A 194 -11.30 5.83 -7.67
C PHE A 194 -12.03 5.10 -8.81
N ASN A 195 -13.17 4.50 -8.52
CA ASN A 195 -13.96 3.78 -9.51
C ASN A 195 -14.57 4.71 -10.57
N GLY A 196 -14.55 4.27 -11.83
CA GLY A 196 -15.07 4.98 -13.00
C GLY A 196 -14.01 5.78 -13.76
N ASP A 197 -14.39 6.26 -14.95
CA ASP A 197 -13.59 7.21 -15.75
C ASP A 197 -13.91 8.64 -15.31
N LEU A 198 -12.94 9.29 -14.67
CA LEU A 198 -13.04 10.65 -14.13
C LEU A 198 -12.15 11.63 -14.92
N THR A 199 -11.57 11.20 -16.05
CA THR A 199 -10.58 11.98 -16.81
C THR A 199 -11.17 13.18 -17.54
N SER A 200 -12.50 13.24 -17.68
CA SER A 200 -13.21 14.42 -18.18
C SER A 200 -13.58 15.43 -17.09
N GLU A 201 -13.55 15.01 -15.82
CA GLU A 201 -13.96 15.81 -14.67
C GLU A 201 -12.76 16.48 -13.99
N PHE A 202 -11.60 15.82 -14.05
CA PHE A 202 -10.38 16.25 -13.37
C PHE A 202 -9.19 16.33 -14.33
N THR A 203 -8.26 17.24 -14.06
CA THR A 203 -7.08 17.52 -14.89
C THR A 203 -5.81 17.68 -14.06
N VAL A 204 -4.67 17.31 -14.64
CA VAL A 204 -3.35 17.50 -14.00
C VAL A 204 -3.09 18.98 -13.72
N GLY A 205 -2.57 19.27 -12.54
CA GLY A 205 -2.24 20.62 -12.07
C GLY A 205 -3.35 21.32 -11.31
N GLU A 206 -4.57 20.77 -11.27
CA GLU A 206 -5.63 21.31 -10.43
C GLU A 206 -5.48 20.81 -8.97
N LYS A 207 -6.07 21.57 -8.05
CA LYS A 207 -6.17 21.16 -6.65
C LYS A 207 -7.48 20.43 -6.40
N VAL A 208 -7.40 19.31 -5.67
CA VAL A 208 -8.56 18.53 -5.24
C VAL A 208 -8.52 18.39 -3.72
N ALA A 209 -9.70 18.37 -3.11
CA ALA A 209 -9.88 18.21 -1.67
C ALA A 209 -10.75 16.98 -1.37
N PHE A 210 -10.22 16.06 -0.58
CA PHE A 210 -10.93 14.90 -0.07
C PHE A 210 -11.10 14.98 1.44
N LYS A 211 -12.20 14.44 1.97
CA LYS A 211 -12.43 14.24 3.39
C LYS A 211 -12.26 12.77 3.73
N PHE A 212 -11.44 12.50 4.74
CA PHE A 212 -11.18 11.16 5.26
C PHE A 212 -11.41 11.12 6.77
N GLU A 213 -11.65 9.91 7.27
CA GLU A 213 -11.70 9.61 8.70
C GLU A 213 -10.55 8.69 9.10
N ILE A 214 -9.95 8.95 10.25
CA ILE A 214 -8.96 8.05 10.85
C ILE A 214 -9.71 6.90 11.49
N VAL A 215 -9.46 5.68 11.01
CA VAL A 215 -10.14 4.47 11.46
C VAL A 215 -9.12 3.43 11.90
N LYS A 216 -9.58 2.41 12.65
CA LYS A 216 -8.76 1.24 12.92
C LYS A 216 -8.45 0.50 11.61
N GLU A 217 -7.19 0.13 11.41
CA GLU A 217 -6.80 -0.72 10.27
C GLU A 217 -7.30 -2.15 10.44
N HIS A 218 -7.28 -2.67 11.68
CA HIS A 218 -7.77 -4.00 12.05
C HIS A 218 -8.68 -3.92 13.28
N SER A 219 -9.63 -4.86 13.43
CA SER A 219 -10.47 -4.96 14.63
C SER A 219 -9.63 -5.10 15.89
N ASP A 220 -8.59 -5.92 15.76
CA ASP A 220 -7.67 -6.31 16.81
C ASP A 220 -6.31 -5.65 16.53
N GLY A 221 -5.90 -4.73 17.41
CA GLY A 221 -4.64 -4.01 17.28
C GLY A 221 -4.74 -2.50 17.51
N PRO A 222 -3.60 -1.83 17.74
CA PRO A 222 -3.55 -0.39 18.00
C PRO A 222 -3.41 0.46 16.73
N PHE A 223 -3.44 -0.16 15.55
CA PHE A 223 -3.07 0.49 14.30
C PHE A 223 -4.23 1.21 13.63
N GLU A 224 -3.91 2.34 13.02
CA GLU A 224 -4.86 3.22 12.36
C GLU A 224 -4.46 3.52 10.91
N THR A 225 -5.47 3.84 10.12
CA THR A 225 -5.36 4.15 8.71
C THR A 225 -6.48 5.12 8.30
N LEU A 226 -6.50 5.53 7.04
CA LEU A 226 -7.63 6.27 6.48
C LEU A 226 -8.76 5.31 6.11
N ASP A 227 -10.00 5.73 6.30
CA ASP A 227 -11.19 5.02 5.83
C ASP A 227 -11.14 4.68 4.33
N TYR A 228 -10.53 5.54 3.51
CA TYR A 228 -10.22 5.25 2.11
C TYR A 228 -9.33 4.01 1.91
N ILE A 229 -8.26 3.87 2.71
CA ILE A 229 -7.37 2.70 2.65
C ILE A 229 -8.09 1.47 3.20
N LYS A 230 -8.81 1.63 4.31
CA LYS A 230 -9.62 0.57 4.92
C LYS A 230 -10.67 0.04 3.94
N TYR A 231 -11.30 0.90 3.14
CA TYR A 231 -12.22 0.48 2.08
C TYR A 231 -11.54 -0.50 1.12
N GLY A 232 -10.32 -0.20 0.66
CA GLY A 232 -9.55 -1.08 -0.21
C GLY A 232 -9.25 -2.43 0.44
N LEU A 233 -8.88 -2.44 1.72
CA LEU A 233 -8.65 -3.68 2.48
C LEU A 233 -9.93 -4.52 2.59
N ASP A 234 -11.06 -3.89 2.93
CA ASP A 234 -12.34 -4.59 3.16
C ASP A 234 -13.04 -5.03 1.88
N ASN A 235 -12.72 -4.40 0.74
CA ASN A 235 -13.38 -4.63 -0.53
C ASN A 235 -12.47 -5.29 -1.56
N ASN A 236 -11.53 -6.13 -1.10
CA ASN A 236 -10.64 -6.93 -1.96
C ASN A 236 -9.86 -6.07 -2.97
N GLY A 237 -9.36 -4.91 -2.55
CA GLY A 237 -8.52 -4.02 -3.34
C GLY A 237 -9.29 -3.08 -4.28
N LYS A 238 -10.63 -3.16 -4.33
CA LYS A 238 -11.45 -2.30 -5.19
C LYS A 238 -11.31 -0.81 -4.83
N ALA A 239 -11.25 0.04 -5.84
CA ALA A 239 -11.35 1.48 -5.65
C ALA A 239 -12.77 1.89 -5.22
N PRO A 240 -12.91 2.85 -4.29
CA PRO A 240 -14.21 3.41 -3.96
C PRO A 240 -14.68 4.43 -5.01
N LYS A 241 -15.96 4.80 -4.95
CA LYS A 241 -16.48 5.97 -5.67
C LYS A 241 -15.95 7.26 -5.07
N ILE A 242 -15.59 8.22 -5.91
CA ILE A 242 -15.01 9.50 -5.49
C ILE A 242 -15.97 10.36 -4.65
N ASP A 243 -17.29 10.33 -4.94
CA ASP A 243 -18.33 11.10 -4.23
C ASP A 243 -18.38 10.87 -2.72
N LYS A 244 -17.86 9.73 -2.24
CA LYS A 244 -17.80 9.44 -0.81
C LYS A 244 -16.77 10.31 -0.07
N PHE A 245 -15.77 10.79 -0.80
CA PHE A 245 -14.60 11.46 -0.26
C PHE A 245 -14.46 12.89 -0.77
N LEU A 246 -14.99 13.22 -1.94
CA LEU A 246 -14.90 14.57 -2.49
C LEU A 246 -15.59 15.59 -1.57
N LYS A 247 -14.91 16.72 -1.30
CA LYS A 247 -15.37 17.77 -0.39
C LYS A 247 -16.34 18.75 -1.03
#